data_AF-A0A3D2J642-F1
#
_entry.id   AF-A0A3D2J642-F1
#
_cell.length_a   1.000
_cell.length_b   1.000
_cell.length_c   1.000
_cell.angle_alpha   90.00
_cell.angle_beta   90.00
_cell.angle_gamma   90.00
#
_symmetry.space_group_name_H-M   'P 1'
#
loop_
_entity.id
_entity.type
_entity.pdbx_description
1 polymer ?
#
loop_
_entity_poly.entity_id
_entity_poly.type
_entity_poly.pdbx_seq_one_letter_code
_entity_poly.pdbx_strand_id
1 'polypeptide(L)' 'MKELRVASTKPRGIPRLRVLRQQRGISLGQLAILTGLRRDTITHLENGREDPQPYHLRLLARVLEVQAYDLVS' A
#
# COMPACT_ATOMS: atom_id res chain seq x y z
N MET A 1 -16.42 1.10 36.39
CA MET A 1 -15.24 1.27 35.52
C MET A 1 -15.56 0.64 34.18
N LYS A 2 -15.74 1.45 33.13
CA LYS A 2 -16.09 0.96 31.79
C LYS A 2 -14.77 0.67 31.07
N GLU A 3 -14.46 -0.60 30.84
CA GLU A 3 -13.31 -0.99 30.02
C GLU A 3 -13.47 -0.39 28.63
N LEU A 4 -12.60 0.57 28.30
CA LEU A 4 -12.46 1.08 26.94
C LEU A 4 -11.86 -0.07 26.13
N ARG A 5 -12.69 -0.73 25.30
CA ARG A 5 -12.20 -1.63 24.26
C ARG A 5 -11.37 -0.78 23.30
N VAL A 6 -10.04 -0.80 23.46
CA VAL A 6 -9.14 -0.31 22.43
C VAL A 6 -9.34 -1.25 21.25
N ALA A 7 -10.15 -0.84 20.28
CA ALA A 7 -10.28 -1.56 19.03
C ALA A 7 -8.86 -1.71 18.46
N SER A 8 -8.38 -2.94 18.31
CA SER A 8 -7.12 -3.25 17.65
C SER A 8 -7.24 -2.75 16.20
N THR A 9 -6.81 -1.52 15.95
CA THR A 9 -6.95 -0.88 14.64
C THR A 9 -5.78 -1.32 13.80
N LYS A 10 -5.93 -2.49 13.15
CA LYS A 10 -5.02 -2.89 12.09
C LYS A 10 -4.92 -1.73 11.07
N PRO A 11 -3.71 -1.27 10.70
CA PRO A 11 -3.58 -0.23 9.69
C PRO A 11 -4.24 -0.71 8.40
N ARG A 12 -5.15 0.10 7.86
CA ARG A 12 -5.74 -0.12 6.53
C ARG A 12 -4.76 0.31 5.45
N GLY A 13 -4.85 -0.30 4.28
CA GLY A 13 -3.99 0.04 3.14
C GLY A 13 -2.55 -0.45 3.26
N ILE A 14 -1.64 0.30 2.62
CA ILE A 14 -0.21 -0.05 2.51
C ILE A 14 0.63 1.13 3.00
N PRO A 15 0.98 1.19 4.30
CA PRO A 15 1.58 2.36 4.94
C PRO A 15 2.86 2.86 4.27
N ARG A 16 3.71 1.93 3.81
CA ARG A 16 5.02 2.29 3.20
C ARG A 16 4.96 2.51 1.70
N LEU A 17 3.82 2.28 1.04
CA LEU A 17 3.71 2.34 -0.42
C LEU A 17 4.13 3.69 -0.98
N ARG A 18 3.62 4.79 -0.40
CA ARG A 18 3.93 6.14 -0.87
C ARG A 18 5.42 6.45 -0.77
N VAL A 19 6.04 6.10 0.36
CA VAL A 19 7.47 6.34 0.60
C VAL A 19 8.31 5.55 -0.38
N LEU A 20 8.05 4.25 -0.54
CA LEU A 20 8.78 3.39 -1.47
C LEU A 20 8.62 3.83 -2.93
N ARG A 21 7.41 4.25 -3.33
CA ARG A 21 7.15 4.81 -4.65
C ARG A 21 7.96 6.10 -4.90
N GLN A 22 8.00 6.98 -3.91
CA GLN A 22 8.78 8.23 -3.99
C GLN A 22 10.28 7.97 -4.01
N GLN A 23 10.78 6.98 -3.26
CA GLN A 23 12.18 6.55 -3.31
C GLN A 23 12.57 5.98 -4.67
N ARG A 24 11.65 5.27 -5.34
CA ARG A 24 11.83 4.80 -6.72
C ARG A 24 11.73 5.94 -7.76
N GLY A 25 11.31 7.14 -7.36
CA GLY A 25 11.21 8.32 -8.24
C GLY A 25 10.06 8.28 -9.24
N ILE A 26 9.01 7.49 -8.99
CA ILE A 26 7.89 7.31 -9.93
C ILE A 26 6.58 7.94 -9.42
N SER A 27 5.78 8.46 -10.33
CA SER A 27 4.44 8.99 -10.06
C SER A 27 3.41 7.86 -9.84
N LEU A 28 2.24 8.20 -9.29
CA LEU A 28 1.11 7.27 -9.20
C LEU A 28 0.68 6.72 -10.57
N GLY A 29 0.74 7.55 -11.62
CA GLY A 29 0.40 7.14 -12.99
C GLY A 29 1.40 6.14 -13.56
N GLN A 30 2.70 6.36 -13.33
CA GLN A 30 3.74 5.41 -13.73
C GLN A 30 3.60 4.09 -12.97
N LEU A 31 3.34 4.14 -11.65
CA LEU A 31 3.12 2.92 -10.88
C LEU A 31 1.87 2.14 -11.37
N ALA A 32 0.79 2.84 -11.73
CA ALA A 32 -0.40 2.23 -12.32
C ALA A 32 -0.06 1.49 -13.63
N ILE A 33 0.67 2.15 -14.54
CA ILE A 33 1.10 1.55 -15.81
C ILE A 33 1.98 0.31 -15.59
N LEU A 34 2.97 0.41 -14.69
CA LEU A 34 3.94 -0.66 -14.44
C LEU A 34 3.31 -1.88 -13.74
N THR A 35 2.32 -1.66 -12.88
CA THR A 35 1.64 -2.74 -12.12
C THR A 35 0.42 -3.29 -12.83
N GLY A 36 -0.14 -2.55 -13.80
CA GLY A 36 -1.46 -2.82 -14.38
C GLY A 36 -2.63 -2.53 -13.44
N LEU A 37 -2.38 -1.98 -12.25
CA LEU A 37 -3.44 -1.56 -11.32
C LEU A 37 -4.03 -0.22 -11.75
N ARG A 38 -5.29 0.02 -11.38
CA ARG A 38 -5.88 1.34 -11.57
C ARG A 38 -5.23 2.35 -10.62
N ARG A 39 -5.08 3.59 -11.09
CA ARG A 39 -4.46 4.68 -10.32
C ARG A 39 -5.22 5.00 -9.03
N ASP A 40 -6.55 4.93 -9.06
CA ASP A 40 -7.43 5.11 -7.92
C ASP A 40 -7.24 3.99 -6.88
N THR A 41 -7.10 2.73 -7.30
CA THR A 41 -6.73 1.62 -6.40
C THR A 41 -5.43 1.93 -5.65
N ILE A 42 -4.37 2.32 -6.35
CA ILE A 42 -3.10 2.70 -5.71
C ILE A 42 -3.28 3.88 -4.75
N THR A 43 -4.10 4.87 -5.13
CA THR A 43 -4.41 6.04 -4.29
C THR A 43 -5.16 5.63 -3.02
N HIS A 44 -6.11 4.69 -3.10
CA HIS A 44 -6.81 4.16 -1.94
C HIS A 44 -5.88 3.36 -1.03
N LEU A 45 -4.98 2.57 -1.60
CA LEU A 45 -3.97 1.82 -0.85
C LEU A 45 -2.98 2.73 -0.11
N GLU A 46 -2.50 3.81 -0.74
CA GLU A 46 -1.62 4.79 -0.09
C GLU A 46 -2.30 5.56 1.05
N ASN A 47 -3.62 5.77 0.96
CA ASN A 47 -4.39 6.56 1.92
C ASN A 47 -5.18 5.71 2.94
N GLY A 48 -5.00 4.39 2.94
CA GLY A 48 -5.72 3.49 3.86
C GLY A 48 -7.23 3.41 3.64
N ARG A 49 -7.71 3.73 2.43
CA ARG A 49 -9.14 3.64 2.07
C ARG A 49 -9.57 2.24 1.65
N GLU A 50 -8.62 1.38 1.29
CA GLU A 50 -8.84 0.02 0.82
C GLU A 50 -7.77 -0.90 1.40
N ASP A 51 -8.13 -2.12 1.78
CA ASP A 51 -7.18 -3.12 2.25
C ASP A 51 -6.52 -3.86 1.07
N PRO A 52 -5.19 -4.08 1.11
CA PRO A 52 -4.51 -4.77 0.04
C PRO A 52 -4.92 -6.25 -0.02
N GLN A 53 -5.29 -6.72 -1.22
CA GLN A 53 -5.28 -8.15 -1.50
C GLN A 53 -3.84 -8.65 -1.70
N PRO A 54 -3.55 -9.95 -1.49
CA PRO A 54 -2.21 -10.51 -1.67
C PRO A 54 -1.59 -10.22 -3.05
N TYR A 55 -2.42 -10.13 -4.10
CA TYR A 55 -1.94 -9.80 -5.44
C TYR A 55 -1.47 -8.35 -5.57
N HIS A 56 -2.07 -7.38 -4.86
CA HIS A 56 -1.59 -6.00 -4.81
C HIS A 56 -0.15 -5.97 -4.28
N LEU A 57 0.10 -6.64 -3.16
CA LEU A 57 1.43 -6.69 -2.55
C LEU A 57 2.46 -7.29 -3.50
N ARG A 58 2.14 -8.39 -4.20
CA ARG A 58 3.05 -9.02 -5.17
C ARG A 58 3.39 -8.10 -6.34
N LEU A 59 2.41 -7.41 -6.93
CA LEU A 59 2.63 -6.51 -8.06
C LEU A 59 3.45 -5.28 -7.65
N LEU A 60 3.09 -4.68 -6.51
CA LEU A 60 3.77 -3.50 -5.99
C LEU A 60 5.21 -3.81 -5.58
N ALA A 61 5.44 -4.93 -4.88
CA ALA A 61 6.77 -5.37 -4.47
C ALA A 61 7.69 -5.59 -5.69
N ARG A 62 7.16 -6.24 -6.74
CA ARG A 62 7.90 -6.48 -7.98
C ARG A 62 8.32 -5.18 -8.67
N VAL A 63 7.42 -4.21 -8.81
CA VAL A 63 7.72 -2.94 -9.52
C VAL A 63 8.61 -2.02 -8.68
N LEU A 64 8.44 -2.02 -7.37
CA LEU A 64 9.22 -1.19 -6.46
C LEU A 64 10.55 -1.84 -6.07
N GLU A 65 10.82 -3.08 -6.51
CA GLU A 65 12.05 -3.82 -6.24
C GLU A 65 12.33 -4.00 -4.74
N VAL A 66 11.28 -4.29 -3.99
CA VAL A 66 11.32 -4.52 -2.53
C VAL A 66 10.67 -5.86 -2.18
N GLN A 67 10.83 -6.31 -0.93
CA GLN A 67 10.08 -7.45 -0.44
C GLN A 67 8.64 -7.05 -0.10
N ALA A 68 7.70 -7.99 -0.21
CA ALA A 68 6.30 -7.73 0.16
C ALA A 68 6.15 -7.28 1.63
N TYR A 69 7.05 -7.72 2.51
CA TYR A 69 7.09 -7.27 3.91
C TYR A 69 7.40 -5.78 4.04
N ASP A 70 8.26 -5.21 3.19
CA ASP A 70 8.62 -3.79 3.23
C ASP A 70 7.42 -2.86 2.96
N LEU A 71 6.35 -3.38 2.34
CA LEU A 71 5.12 -2.63 2.09
C LEU A 71 4.26 -2.47 3.35
N VAL A 72 4.34 -3.41 4.29
CA VAL A 72 3.43 -3.53 5.45
C VAL A 72 4.14 -3.44 6.80
N SER A 73 5.48 -3.42 6.81
CA SER A 73 6.34 -3.23 7.99
C SER A 73 6.19 -1.84 8.61
#